data_AF-A0A0E4FYM3-F1
#
_entry.id   AF-A0A0E4FYM3-F1
#
_cell.length_a   1.000
_cell.length_b   1.000
_cell.length_c   1.000
_cell.angle_alpha   90.00
_cell.angle_beta   90.00
_cell.angle_gamma   90.00
#
_symmetry.space_group_name_H-M   'P 1'
#
loop_
_entity.id
_entity.type
_entity.pdbx_description
1 polymer ?
#
loop_
_entity_poly.entity_id
_entity_poly.type
_entity_poly.pdbx_seq_one_letter_code
_entity_poly.pdbx_strand_id
1 'polypeptide(L)'
;MEPLNARSMLDAATSAAAKPADQPFVERRRRLSPAALDVVNQKVARAYSPIVITGIVRLADFALLSLVGIAVYVGYVMPLSGFSWVYPAEILAVAVAAVVCFQAADIYQVQLFRGQLRQMTRMISSWSFVFLLFIGISFFAKFGSEISRLWLAAFYFIGLAALIAERLVLRSLVRAWGREAGSTAGPSSSAPTVTASNWWRH
;
A
#
# COMPACT_ATOMS: atom_id res chain seq x y z
N MET A 1 -48.83 61.26 -37.01
CA MET A 1 -48.88 59.79 -36.94
C MET A 1 -47.59 59.27 -37.53
N GLU A 2 -46.66 58.85 -36.67
CA GLU A 2 -45.33 58.36 -37.05
C GLU A 2 -45.43 56.92 -37.58
N PRO A 3 -44.81 56.57 -38.72
CA PRO A 3 -44.83 55.20 -39.20
C PRO A 3 -43.90 54.32 -38.34
N LEU A 4 -44.48 53.29 -37.74
CA LEU A 4 -43.78 52.18 -37.08
C LEU A 4 -42.74 51.59 -38.04
N ASN A 5 -41.47 51.81 -37.70
CA ASN A 5 -40.33 51.46 -38.55
C ASN A 5 -39.96 49.98 -38.33
N ALA A 6 -40.41 49.09 -39.20
CA ALA A 6 -40.20 47.64 -39.09
C ALA A 6 -38.72 47.22 -38.93
N ARG A 7 -37.78 48.08 -39.34
CA ARG A 7 -36.33 47.87 -39.15
C ARG A 7 -35.90 47.88 -37.68
N SER A 8 -36.52 48.71 -36.82
CA SER A 8 -36.16 48.75 -35.40
C SER A 8 -36.59 47.49 -34.63
N MET A 9 -37.68 46.84 -35.07
CA MET A 9 -38.13 45.57 -34.49
C MET A 9 -37.24 44.39 -34.90
N LEU A 10 -36.68 44.40 -36.12
CA LEU A 10 -35.72 43.40 -36.58
C LEU A 10 -34.36 43.54 -35.87
N ASP A 11 -33.89 44.77 -35.61
CA ASP A 11 -32.65 45.00 -34.85
C ASP A 11 -32.81 44.62 -33.36
N ALA A 12 -33.99 44.86 -32.77
CA ALA A 12 -34.31 44.43 -31.41
C ALA A 12 -34.41 42.89 -31.28
N ALA A 13 -34.97 42.21 -32.29
CA ALA A 13 -35.04 40.75 -32.33
C ALA A 13 -33.67 40.08 -32.54
N THR A 14 -32.79 40.71 -33.33
CA THR A 14 -31.44 40.18 -33.59
C THR A 14 -30.50 40.42 -32.40
N SER A 15 -30.68 41.52 -31.66
CA SER A 15 -29.92 41.80 -30.42
C SER A 15 -30.31 40.89 -29.25
N ALA A 16 -31.55 40.38 -29.23
CA ALA A 16 -32.00 39.41 -28.22
C ALA A 16 -31.47 37.98 -28.47
N ALA A 17 -31.02 37.68 -29.69
CA ALA A 17 -30.51 36.35 -30.07
C ALA A 17 -29.00 36.16 -29.80
N ALA A 18 -28.26 37.23 -29.54
CA ALA A 18 -26.83 37.16 -29.20
C ALA A 18 -26.61 37.03 -27.68
N LYS A 19 -27.17 35.98 -27.07
CA LYS A 19 -26.74 35.53 -25.74
C LYS A 19 -25.55 34.61 -25.93
N PRO A 20 -24.33 34.92 -25.46
CA PRO A 20 -23.22 33.99 -25.54
C PRO A 20 -23.46 32.87 -24.52
N ALA A 21 -24.14 31.82 -24.96
CA ALA A 21 -24.39 30.59 -24.19
C ALA A 21 -23.12 29.72 -24.05
N ASP A 22 -21.93 30.28 -24.29
CA ASP A 22 -20.66 29.54 -24.36
C ASP A 22 -19.88 29.56 -23.02
N GLN A 23 -20.24 30.46 -22.10
CA GLN A 23 -19.56 30.59 -20.80
C GLN A 23 -19.82 29.47 -19.76
N PRO A 24 -21.00 28.81 -19.69
CA PRO A 24 -21.22 27.76 -18.68
C PRO A 24 -20.55 26.43 -19.01
N PHE A 25 -20.30 26.14 -20.29
CA PHE A 25 -19.75 24.83 -20.72
C PHE A 25 -18.24 24.74 -20.50
N VAL A 26 -17.51 25.84 -20.72
CA VAL A 26 -16.05 25.93 -20.50
C VAL A 26 -15.73 25.81 -19.00
N GLU A 27 -16.49 26.48 -18.14
CA GLU A 27 -16.31 26.42 -16.69
C GLU A 27 -16.66 25.02 -16.13
N ARG A 28 -17.71 24.38 -16.65
CA ARG A 28 -18.07 22.99 -16.29
C ARG A 28 -17.00 22.01 -16.76
N ARG A 29 -16.46 22.16 -17.98
CA ARG A 29 -15.36 21.32 -18.49
C ARG A 29 -14.07 21.54 -17.68
N ARG A 30 -13.82 22.76 -17.22
CA ARG A 30 -12.68 23.15 -16.37
C ARG A 30 -12.89 22.84 -14.88
N ARG A 31 -14.10 22.50 -14.43
CA ARG A 31 -14.37 21.96 -13.08
C ARG A 31 -14.47 20.43 -13.08
N LEU A 32 -14.98 19.86 -14.18
CA LEU A 32 -14.88 18.44 -14.49
C LEU A 32 -13.42 18.03 -14.70
N SER A 33 -12.55 18.85 -15.28
CA SER A 33 -11.15 18.47 -15.49
C SER A 33 -10.34 18.32 -14.19
N PRO A 34 -10.42 19.20 -13.18
CA PRO A 34 -9.78 19.04 -11.88
C PRO A 34 -10.47 18.00 -11.00
N ALA A 35 -11.81 18.02 -10.90
CA ALA A 35 -12.53 17.04 -10.07
C ALA A 35 -12.47 15.63 -10.69
N ALA A 36 -12.50 15.50 -12.01
CA ALA A 36 -12.26 14.21 -12.67
C ALA A 36 -10.78 13.85 -12.69
N LEU A 37 -9.82 14.79 -12.73
CA LEU A 37 -8.41 14.47 -12.47
C LEU A 37 -8.25 13.90 -11.06
N ASP A 38 -8.95 14.45 -10.07
CA ASP A 38 -8.85 14.02 -8.68
C ASP A 38 -9.51 12.65 -8.50
N VAL A 39 -10.66 12.40 -9.13
CA VAL A 39 -11.29 11.06 -9.18
C VAL A 39 -10.42 10.06 -9.95
N VAL A 40 -9.78 10.47 -11.05
CA VAL A 40 -8.85 9.63 -11.81
C VAL A 40 -7.58 9.36 -11.00
N ASN A 41 -6.98 10.35 -10.33
CA ASN A 41 -5.82 10.17 -9.45
C ASN A 41 -6.15 9.32 -8.24
N GLN A 42 -7.33 9.50 -7.63
CA GLN A 42 -7.81 8.66 -6.55
C GLN A 42 -8.08 7.24 -7.04
N LYS A 43 -8.55 7.06 -8.29
CA LYS A 43 -8.72 5.76 -8.93
C LYS A 43 -7.40 5.13 -9.38
N VAL A 44 -6.38 5.92 -9.73
CA VAL A 44 -5.03 5.47 -10.15
C VAL A 44 -4.15 5.15 -8.94
N ALA A 45 -4.22 5.93 -7.86
CA ALA A 45 -3.69 5.54 -6.55
C ALA A 45 -4.36 4.25 -6.02
N ARG A 46 -5.64 4.04 -6.38
CA ARG A 46 -6.39 2.78 -6.16
C ARG A 46 -6.15 1.72 -7.25
N ALA A 47 -5.44 2.04 -8.34
CA ALA A 47 -5.18 1.14 -9.47
C ALA A 47 -3.88 0.35 -9.32
N TYR A 48 -3.04 0.62 -8.33
CA TYR A 48 -2.11 -0.40 -7.87
C TYR A 48 -2.94 -1.54 -7.27
N SER A 49 -3.20 -2.55 -8.09
CA SER A 49 -3.99 -3.70 -7.69
C SER A 49 -3.43 -4.25 -6.37
N PRO A 50 -4.27 -4.49 -5.34
CA PRO A 50 -3.84 -5.10 -4.08
C PRO A 50 -3.00 -6.37 -4.26
N ILE A 51 -3.21 -7.05 -5.39
CA ILE A 51 -2.46 -8.23 -5.84
C ILE A 51 -0.98 -7.88 -6.11
N VAL A 52 -0.69 -6.77 -6.78
CA VAL A 52 0.67 -6.34 -7.11
C VAL A 52 1.42 -5.93 -5.85
N ILE A 53 0.77 -5.14 -4.97
CA ILE A 53 1.36 -4.72 -3.70
C ILE A 53 1.68 -5.95 -2.84
N THR A 54 0.74 -6.90 -2.76
CA THR A 54 0.94 -8.17 -2.07
C THR A 54 2.11 -8.96 -2.66
N GLY A 55 2.22 -9.01 -3.99
CA GLY A 55 3.34 -9.67 -4.69
C GLY A 55 4.70 -9.04 -4.36
N ILE A 56 4.78 -7.71 -4.33
CA ILE A 56 6.02 -6.99 -3.99
C ILE A 56 6.43 -7.26 -2.54
N VAL A 57 5.49 -7.21 -1.59
CA VAL A 57 5.80 -7.49 -0.18
C VAL A 57 6.27 -8.94 -0.01
N ARG A 58 5.67 -9.91 -0.73
CA ARG A 58 6.15 -11.31 -0.70
C ARG A 58 7.58 -11.45 -1.22
N LEU A 59 7.91 -10.73 -2.30
CA LEU A 59 9.26 -10.75 -2.85
C LEU A 59 10.25 -10.06 -1.89
N ALA A 60 9.83 -8.99 -1.23
CA ALA A 60 10.60 -8.31 -0.20
C ALA A 60 10.85 -9.22 1.01
N ASP A 61 9.82 -9.89 1.53
CA ASP A 61 9.92 -10.87 2.62
C ASP A 61 10.91 -11.99 2.25
N PHE A 62 10.77 -12.55 1.04
CA PHE A 62 11.68 -13.59 0.52
C PHE A 62 13.13 -13.09 0.46
N ALA A 63 13.36 -11.92 -0.12
CA ALA A 63 14.69 -11.33 -0.26
C ALA A 63 15.29 -10.99 1.10
N LEU A 64 14.50 -10.43 2.01
CA LEU A 64 14.90 -10.09 3.38
C LEU A 64 15.37 -11.34 4.13
N LEU A 65 14.57 -12.41 4.13
CA LEU A 65 14.93 -13.67 4.79
C LEU A 65 16.15 -14.32 4.16
N SER A 66 16.25 -14.30 2.83
CA SER A 66 17.42 -14.83 2.11
C SER A 66 18.69 -14.06 2.47
N LEU A 67 18.63 -12.73 2.47
CA LEU A 67 19.75 -11.86 2.82
C LEU A 67 20.18 -12.05 4.28
N VAL A 68 19.22 -12.14 5.21
CA VAL A 68 19.52 -12.39 6.63
C VAL A 68 20.22 -13.75 6.78
N GLY A 69 19.68 -14.81 6.17
CA GLY A 69 20.28 -16.14 6.24
C GLY A 69 21.71 -16.16 5.69
N ILE A 70 21.92 -15.52 4.53
CA ILE A 70 23.24 -15.41 3.89
C ILE A 70 24.19 -14.59 4.77
N ALA A 71 23.75 -13.47 5.33
CA ALA A 71 24.57 -12.61 6.17
C ALA A 71 25.04 -13.34 7.44
N VAL A 72 24.13 -14.09 8.10
CA VAL A 72 24.49 -14.91 9.27
C VAL A 72 25.42 -16.06 8.86
N TYR A 73 25.19 -16.69 7.70
CA TYR A 73 26.06 -17.76 7.20
C TYR A 73 27.49 -17.29 6.90
N VAL A 74 27.62 -16.21 6.12
CA VAL A 74 28.91 -15.62 5.73
C VAL A 74 29.64 -15.03 6.92
N GLY A 75 28.92 -14.40 7.86
CA GLY A 75 29.52 -13.76 9.03
C GLY A 75 29.92 -14.74 10.14
N TYR A 76 29.29 -15.91 10.22
CA TYR A 76 29.50 -16.84 11.33
C TYR A 76 30.02 -18.22 10.90
N VAL A 77 29.35 -18.92 9.99
CA VAL A 77 29.68 -20.33 9.67
C VAL A 77 30.84 -20.43 8.69
N MET A 78 30.78 -19.64 7.61
CA MET A 78 31.77 -19.71 6.53
C MET A 78 33.22 -19.50 7.02
N PRO A 79 33.51 -18.56 7.95
CA PRO A 79 34.87 -18.37 8.46
C PRO A 79 35.33 -19.49 9.41
N LEU A 80 34.40 -20.17 10.09
CA LEU A 80 34.71 -21.19 11.09
C LEU A 80 34.82 -22.60 10.50
N SER A 81 34.03 -22.90 9.47
CA SER A 81 33.87 -24.27 8.94
C SER A 81 34.09 -24.37 7.44
N GLY A 82 34.36 -23.25 6.76
CA GLY A 82 34.48 -23.19 5.30
C GLY A 82 33.12 -23.13 4.60
N PHE A 83 33.17 -23.20 3.26
CA PHE A 83 31.98 -23.09 2.42
C PHE A 83 31.25 -24.43 2.27
N SER A 84 29.92 -24.42 2.44
CA SER A 84 29.02 -25.55 2.20
C SER A 84 27.77 -25.11 1.42
N TRP A 85 27.38 -25.92 0.43
CA TRP A 85 26.18 -25.70 -0.39
C TRP A 85 24.87 -25.95 0.35
N VAL A 86 24.94 -26.65 1.49
CA VAL A 86 23.78 -26.98 2.32
C VAL A 86 23.13 -25.71 2.87
N TYR A 87 23.92 -24.75 3.36
CA TYR A 87 23.39 -23.51 3.94
C TYR A 87 22.61 -22.64 2.95
N PRO A 88 23.12 -22.31 1.74
CA PRO A 88 22.31 -21.60 0.73
C PRO A 88 21.00 -22.32 0.37
N ALA A 89 21.03 -23.65 0.21
CA ALA A 89 19.83 -24.42 -0.11
C ALA A 89 18.79 -24.35 1.03
N GLU A 90 19.24 -24.46 2.28
CA GLU A 90 18.41 -24.32 3.47
C GLU A 90 17.81 -22.93 3.61
N ILE A 91 18.60 -21.87 3.40
CA ILE A 91 18.13 -20.48 3.46
C ILE A 91 16.99 -20.28 2.47
N LEU A 92 17.16 -20.74 1.22
CA LEU A 92 16.13 -20.63 0.20
C LEU A 92 14.89 -21.46 0.55
N ALA A 93 15.07 -22.69 1.04
CA ALA A 93 13.96 -23.54 1.45
C ALA A 93 13.13 -22.91 2.59
N VAL A 94 13.80 -22.39 3.62
CA VAL A 94 13.15 -21.69 4.76
C VAL A 94 12.46 -20.41 4.29
N ALA A 95 13.09 -19.62 3.40
CA ALA A 95 12.49 -18.39 2.87
C ALA A 95 11.22 -18.68 2.04
N VAL A 96 11.26 -19.68 1.15
CA VAL A 96 10.08 -20.12 0.38
C VAL A 96 8.98 -20.62 1.31
N ALA A 97 9.31 -21.50 2.26
CA ALA A 97 8.35 -22.03 3.22
C ALA A 97 7.70 -20.92 4.05
N ALA A 98 8.48 -19.92 4.49
CA ALA A 98 7.97 -18.76 5.21
C ALA A 98 6.97 -17.96 4.37
N VAL A 99 7.29 -17.66 3.11
CA VAL A 99 6.38 -16.93 2.22
C VAL A 99 5.10 -17.73 1.98
N VAL A 100 5.17 -19.05 1.80
CA VAL A 100 3.99 -19.92 1.65
C VAL A 100 3.15 -19.92 2.94
N CYS A 101 3.77 -20.07 4.11
CA CYS A 101 3.06 -20.02 5.39
C CYS A 101 2.43 -18.64 5.66
N PHE A 102 3.07 -17.55 5.26
CA PHE A 102 2.50 -16.20 5.38
C PHE A 102 1.30 -15.98 4.45
N GLN A 103 1.33 -16.60 3.27
CA GLN A 103 0.18 -16.63 2.36
C GLN A 103 -0.98 -17.41 2.97
N ALA A 104 -0.73 -18.62 3.49
CA ALA A 104 -1.74 -19.45 4.13
C ALA A 104 -2.32 -18.79 5.40
N ALA A 105 -1.47 -18.07 6.15
CA ALA A 105 -1.89 -17.28 7.30
C ALA A 105 -2.55 -15.96 6.93
N ASP A 106 -2.85 -15.73 5.65
CA ASP A 106 -3.56 -14.56 5.12
C ASP A 106 -3.06 -13.23 5.68
N ILE A 107 -1.74 -13.16 5.92
CA ILE A 107 -1.08 -12.00 6.55
C ILE A 107 -1.16 -10.77 5.62
N TYR A 108 -1.36 -11.01 4.33
CA TYR A 108 -1.37 -10.01 3.27
C TYR A 108 -2.76 -9.41 2.97
N GLN A 109 -3.87 -10.11 3.23
CA GLN A 109 -5.22 -9.56 2.91
C GLN A 109 -5.85 -8.75 4.06
N VAL A 110 -5.48 -9.01 5.32
CA VAL A 110 -6.20 -8.48 6.51
C VAL A 110 -5.63 -7.13 7.00
N GLN A 111 -5.26 -6.22 6.10
CA GLN A 111 -4.80 -4.87 6.48
C GLN A 111 -5.92 -3.84 6.70
N LEU A 112 -7.20 -4.20 6.46
CA LEU A 112 -8.30 -3.22 6.42
C LEU A 112 -9.14 -3.04 7.69
N PHE A 113 -9.06 -3.90 8.71
CA PHE A 113 -9.87 -3.73 9.93
C PHE A 113 -9.12 -4.15 11.21
N ARG A 114 -8.68 -3.14 12.00
CA ARG A 114 -8.37 -3.15 13.46
C ARG A 114 -7.53 -4.30 14.08
N GLY A 115 -6.93 -5.20 13.30
CA GLY A 115 -6.30 -6.45 13.77
C GLY A 115 -4.78 -6.43 13.97
N GLN A 116 -4.18 -5.32 14.42
CA GLN A 116 -2.72 -5.15 14.48
C GLN A 116 -2.00 -6.23 15.32
N LEU A 117 -2.47 -6.49 16.54
CA LEU A 117 -1.87 -7.49 17.43
C LEU A 117 -2.07 -8.90 16.86
N ARG A 118 -3.26 -9.17 16.31
CA ARG A 118 -3.59 -10.47 15.71
C ARG A 118 -2.76 -10.76 14.45
N GLN A 119 -2.39 -9.74 13.69
CA GLN A 119 -1.50 -9.90 12.54
C GLN A 119 -0.06 -10.23 12.98
N MET A 120 0.46 -9.55 14.00
CA MET A 120 1.83 -9.82 14.48
C MET A 120 1.93 -11.21 15.13
N THR A 121 0.95 -11.61 15.94
CA THR A 121 0.94 -12.95 16.51
C THR A 121 0.81 -14.04 15.45
N ARG A 122 -0.03 -13.84 14.41
CA ARG A 122 -0.11 -14.77 13.25
C ARG A 122 1.23 -14.88 12.53
N MET A 123 1.92 -13.77 12.28
CA MET A 123 3.24 -13.78 11.65
C MET A 123 4.28 -14.52 12.49
N ILE A 124 4.35 -14.22 13.78
CA ILE A 124 5.26 -14.90 14.72
C ILE A 124 4.94 -16.40 14.75
N SER A 125 3.67 -16.79 14.85
CA SER A 125 3.29 -18.21 14.85
C SER A 125 3.63 -18.92 13.54
N SER A 126 3.42 -18.27 12.40
CA SER A 126 3.77 -18.84 11.09
C SER A 126 5.28 -18.99 10.93
N TRP A 127 6.07 -18.01 11.37
CA TRP A 127 7.53 -18.11 11.38
C TRP A 127 8.03 -19.24 12.27
N SER A 128 7.52 -19.33 13.49
CA SER A 128 7.83 -20.44 14.40
C SER A 128 7.42 -21.79 13.82
N PHE A 129 6.26 -21.88 13.16
CA PHE A 129 5.80 -23.10 12.50
C PHE A 129 6.75 -23.55 11.39
N VAL A 130 7.27 -22.63 10.58
CA VAL A 130 8.25 -22.93 9.52
C VAL A 130 9.53 -23.51 10.13
N PHE A 131 10.03 -22.93 11.23
CA PHE A 131 11.20 -23.45 11.93
C PHE A 131 10.94 -24.82 12.58
N LEU A 132 9.76 -25.02 13.16
CA LEU A 132 9.38 -26.32 13.71
C LEU A 132 9.33 -27.40 12.62
N LEU A 133 8.74 -27.07 11.46
CA LEU A 133 8.71 -27.97 10.31
C LEU A 133 10.14 -28.28 9.83
N PHE A 134 10.98 -27.27 9.69
CA PHE A 134 12.37 -27.42 9.25
C PHE A 134 13.18 -28.28 10.22
N ILE A 135 13.09 -28.01 11.53
CA ILE A 135 13.74 -28.80 12.57
C ILE A 135 13.24 -30.25 12.49
N GLY A 136 11.92 -30.47 12.40
CA GLY A 136 11.33 -31.79 12.27
C GLY A 136 11.87 -32.56 11.07
N ILE A 137 11.84 -31.96 9.88
CA ILE A 137 12.37 -32.56 8.63
C ILE A 137 13.87 -32.87 8.78
N SER A 138 14.65 -31.95 9.35
CA SER A 138 16.09 -32.12 9.55
C SER A 138 16.42 -33.27 10.49
N PHE A 139 15.58 -33.50 11.52
CA PHE A 139 15.70 -34.67 12.40
C PHE A 139 15.45 -35.98 11.65
N PHE A 140 14.39 -36.06 10.84
CA PHE A 140 14.10 -37.26 10.04
C PHE A 140 15.14 -37.50 8.95
N ALA A 141 15.66 -36.44 8.34
CA ALA A 141 16.70 -36.52 7.32
C ALA A 141 18.13 -36.71 7.89
N LYS A 142 18.28 -36.76 9.22
CA LYS A 142 19.56 -36.93 9.93
C LYS A 142 20.60 -35.81 9.67
N PHE A 143 20.16 -34.62 9.24
CA PHE A 143 21.04 -33.46 9.06
C PHE A 143 21.39 -32.73 10.37
N GLY A 144 20.84 -33.17 11.51
CA GLY A 144 20.99 -32.49 12.81
C GLY A 144 22.42 -32.36 13.36
N SER A 145 23.39 -33.09 12.81
CA SER A 145 24.82 -32.95 13.15
C SER A 145 25.62 -32.08 12.17
N GLU A 146 25.09 -31.83 10.96
CA GLU A 146 25.78 -31.07 9.92
C GLU A 146 25.46 -29.57 9.98
N ILE A 147 24.27 -29.23 10.47
CA ILE A 147 23.80 -27.84 10.57
C ILE A 147 24.20 -27.23 11.92
N SER A 148 24.82 -26.06 11.87
CA SER A 148 25.18 -25.31 13.06
C SER A 148 23.93 -24.84 13.82
N ARG A 149 23.76 -25.35 15.05
CA ARG A 149 22.64 -24.98 15.94
C ARG A 149 22.63 -23.49 16.26
N LEU A 150 23.81 -22.88 16.43
CA LEU A 150 23.91 -21.46 16.72
C LEU A 150 23.52 -20.62 15.50
N TRP A 151 23.92 -21.06 14.29
CA TRP A 151 23.48 -20.41 13.05
C TRP A 151 21.95 -20.47 12.91
N LEU A 152 21.35 -21.64 13.16
CA LEU A 152 19.90 -21.82 13.10
C LEU A 152 19.17 -20.91 14.11
N ALA A 153 19.66 -20.84 15.35
CA ALA A 153 19.09 -19.96 16.38
C ALA A 153 19.26 -18.48 16.01
N ALA A 154 20.43 -18.07 15.56
CA ALA A 154 20.68 -16.71 15.10
C ALA A 154 19.77 -16.35 13.92
N PHE A 155 19.62 -17.26 12.95
CA PHE A 155 18.74 -17.05 11.80
C PHE A 155 17.27 -16.91 12.24
N TYR A 156 16.82 -17.71 13.19
CA TYR A 156 15.47 -17.59 13.77
C TYR A 156 15.23 -16.21 14.39
N PHE A 157 16.11 -15.77 15.29
CA PHE A 157 15.91 -14.52 16.04
C PHE A 157 16.13 -13.28 15.18
N ILE A 158 17.19 -13.25 14.36
CA ILE A 158 17.49 -12.13 13.47
C ILE A 158 16.44 -12.04 12.37
N GLY A 159 16.03 -13.17 11.78
CA GLY A 159 14.95 -13.22 10.80
C GLY A 159 13.63 -12.73 11.38
N LEU A 160 13.28 -13.15 12.60
CA LEU A 160 12.07 -12.67 13.27
C LEU A 160 12.13 -11.16 13.53
N ALA A 161 13.26 -10.65 14.04
CA ALA A 161 13.45 -9.23 14.28
C ALA A 161 13.37 -8.43 12.98
N ALA A 162 13.96 -8.92 11.90
CA ALA A 162 13.91 -8.30 10.57
C ALA A 162 12.47 -8.22 10.04
N LEU A 163 11.69 -9.31 10.14
CA LEU A 163 10.27 -9.32 9.76
C LEU A 163 9.45 -8.32 10.59
N ILE A 164 9.67 -8.27 11.90
CA ILE A 164 9.00 -7.30 12.79
C ILE A 164 9.35 -5.88 12.35
N ALA A 165 10.64 -5.58 12.15
CA ALA A 165 11.13 -4.27 11.74
C ALA A 165 10.54 -3.85 10.39
N GLU A 166 10.54 -4.74 9.39
CA GLU A 166 9.94 -4.50 8.08
C GLU A 166 8.46 -4.12 8.21
N ARG A 167 7.68 -4.87 9.01
CA ARG A 167 6.26 -4.55 9.23
C ARG A 167 6.09 -3.19 9.92
N LEU A 168 6.99 -2.80 10.83
CA LEU A 168 6.94 -1.47 11.46
C LEU A 168 7.30 -0.35 10.48
N VAL A 169 8.31 -0.55 9.62
CA VAL A 169 8.72 0.39 8.58
C VAL A 169 7.60 0.59 7.57
N LEU A 170 7.03 -0.48 7.02
CA LEU A 170 5.87 -0.40 6.10
C LEU A 170 4.71 0.40 6.74
N ARG A 171 4.42 0.15 8.02
CA ARG A 171 3.40 0.92 8.75
C ARG A 171 3.76 2.39 8.93
N SER A 172 5.03 2.71 9.15
CA SER A 172 5.47 4.10 9.30
C SER A 172 5.35 4.86 7.99
N LEU A 173 5.68 4.23 6.86
CA LEU A 173 5.57 4.79 5.52
C LEU A 173 4.11 5.06 5.15
N VAL A 174 3.21 4.08 5.36
CA VAL A 174 1.77 4.26 5.09
C VAL A 174 1.17 5.38 5.95
N ARG A 175 1.56 5.46 7.23
CA ARG A 175 1.11 6.53 8.13
C ARG A 175 1.70 7.89 7.76
N ALA A 176 2.93 7.95 7.25
CA ALA A 176 3.55 9.18 6.79
C ALA A 176 2.82 9.76 5.56
N TRP A 177 2.56 8.93 4.55
CA TRP A 177 1.80 9.34 3.35
C TRP A 177 0.38 9.80 3.67
N GLY A 178 -0.28 9.18 4.66
CA GLY A 178 -1.60 9.63 5.13
C GLY A 178 -1.59 11.03 5.78
N ARG A 179 -0.47 11.47 6.36
CA ARG A 179 -0.32 12.81 6.94
C ARG A 179 0.03 13.87 5.90
N GLU A 180 0.87 13.52 4.92
CA GLU A 180 1.27 14.42 3.82
C GLU A 180 0.11 14.69 2.85
N ALA A 181 -0.71 13.70 2.54
CA ALA A 181 -1.93 13.90 1.76
C ALA A 181 -2.94 14.84 2.46
N GLY A 182 -2.90 14.94 3.79
CA GLY A 182 -3.69 15.88 4.57
C GLY A 182 -3.10 17.29 4.65
N SER A 183 -1.78 17.47 4.48
CA SER A 183 -1.14 18.80 4.52
C SER A 183 -1.17 19.52 3.17
N THR A 184 -1.28 18.79 2.05
CA THR A 184 -1.52 19.36 0.71
C THR A 184 -2.98 19.74 0.48
N ALA A 185 -3.91 19.29 1.33
CA ALA A 185 -5.28 19.81 1.39
C ALA A 185 -5.33 21.13 2.19
N GLY A 186 -4.59 22.14 1.71
CA GLY A 186 -4.66 23.50 2.23
C GLY A 186 -6.04 24.13 1.97
N PRO A 187 -6.52 25.02 2.87
CA PRO A 187 -7.89 25.50 2.86
C PRO A 187 -8.12 26.46 1.69
N SER A 188 -8.85 26.03 0.67
CA SER A 188 -9.37 26.93 -0.37
C SER A 188 -10.84 26.64 -0.67
N SER A 189 -11.71 27.14 0.20
CA SER A 189 -12.67 28.18 -0.20
C SER A 189 -13.51 28.55 1.01
N SER A 190 -13.46 29.83 1.34
CA SER A 190 -14.47 30.51 2.14
C SER A 190 -15.86 30.13 1.65
N ALA A 191 -16.56 29.29 2.42
CA ALA A 191 -18.00 29.17 2.28
C ALA A 191 -18.62 30.53 2.61
N PRO A 192 -19.44 31.14 1.73
CA PRO A 192 -20.26 32.25 2.15
C PRO A 192 -21.21 31.74 3.22
N THR A 193 -21.18 32.38 4.38
CA THR A 193 -22.12 32.21 5.47
C THR A 193 -23.52 32.54 4.93
N VAL A 194 -24.23 31.55 4.40
CA VAL A 194 -25.66 31.67 4.14
C VAL A 194 -26.33 31.49 5.50
N THR A 195 -26.57 32.62 6.16
CA THR A 195 -27.46 32.75 7.31
C THR A 195 -28.82 32.16 6.95
N ALA A 196 -29.07 30.93 7.36
CA ALA A 196 -30.38 30.31 7.32
C ALA A 196 -31.24 30.87 8.46
N SER A 197 -31.82 32.06 8.24
CA SER A 197 -32.80 32.65 9.16
C SER A 197 -33.84 33.47 8.40
N ASN A 198 -34.71 32.82 7.61
CA ASN A 198 -36.01 33.40 7.20
C ASN A 198 -36.95 32.43 6.44
N TRP A 199 -37.18 31.21 6.96
CA TRP A 199 -38.15 30.27 6.36
C TRP A 199 -39.34 29.89 7.26
N TRP A 200 -39.69 30.74 8.23
CA TRP A 200 -40.92 30.58 9.05
C TRP A 200 -41.80 31.83 9.01
N ARG A 201 -42.24 32.20 7.80
CA ARG A 201 -43.36 33.13 7.59
C ARG A 201 -44.11 32.70 6.35
N HIS A 202 -45.13 31.86 6.54
CA HIS A 202 -46.50 31.96 6.03
C HIS A 202 -47.25 30.67 6.37
#